data_AF-A0AAU9XGL6-F1
#
_entry.id   AF-A0AAU9XGL6-F1
#
_cell.length_a   1.000
_cell.length_b   1.000
_cell.length_c   1.000
_cell.angle_alpha   90.00
_cell.angle_beta   90.00
_cell.angle_gamma   90.00
#
_symmetry.space_group_name_H-M   'P 1'
#
loop_
_entity.id
_entity.type
_entity.pdbx_description
1 polymer ?
#
loop_
_entity_poly.entity_id
_entity_poly.type
_entity_poly.pdbx_seq_one_letter_code
_entity_poly.pdbx_strand_id
1 'polypeptide(L)'
;QTGNCDKKIDLAIVLDASASIGEESFKEDFAKALIRRLALSSDSVRVSLVASYSTHEVREVAIFITNGFSFIGSDAVKIRADEIKRRGIEVMAVGATNRTGDEELEHLLSKPIKDHFFKLNGVDDSILSRICR
;
A
#
# COMPACT_ATOMS: atom_id res chain seq x y z
N GLN A 1 10.34 19.17 -4.14
CA GLN A 1 10.99 18.26 -5.10
C GLN A 1 10.11 17.02 -5.12
N THR A 2 9.37 16.84 -6.22
CA THR A 2 8.54 15.66 -6.46
C THR A 2 9.44 14.42 -6.42
N GLY A 3 9.10 13.41 -5.63
CA GLY A 3 9.86 12.15 -5.59
C GLY A 3 10.01 11.58 -6.99
N ASN A 4 11.25 11.40 -7.44
CA ASN A 4 11.55 11.03 -8.81
C ASN A 4 11.34 9.52 -8.98
N CYS A 5 10.25 9.12 -9.66
CA CYS A 5 9.86 7.72 -9.87
C CYS A 5 10.54 7.13 -11.12
N ASP A 6 11.86 7.26 -11.23
CA ASP A 6 12.62 6.83 -12.41
C ASP A 6 12.81 5.31 -12.49
N LYS A 7 12.59 4.60 -11.38
CA LYS A 7 12.73 3.15 -11.30
C LYS A 7 11.41 2.46 -11.61
N LYS A 8 11.50 1.30 -12.29
CA LYS A 8 10.33 0.43 -12.53
C LYS A 8 9.85 -0.16 -11.21
N ILE A 9 8.54 -0.03 -10.96
CA ILE A 9 7.86 -0.56 -9.78
C ILE A 9 6.59 -1.23 -10.25
N ASP A 10 6.35 -2.43 -9.77
CA ASP A 10 5.06 -3.12 -9.91
C ASP A 10 4.24 -2.85 -8.65
N LEU A 11 3.12 -2.14 -8.81
CA LEU A 11 2.29 -1.67 -7.71
C LEU A 11 0.92 -2.37 -7.71
N ALA A 12 0.62 -3.07 -6.62
CA ALA A 12 -0.71 -3.58 -6.32
C ALA A 12 -1.38 -2.71 -5.26
N ILE A 13 -2.63 -2.27 -5.52
CA ILE A 13 -3.46 -1.57 -4.54
C ILE A 13 -4.58 -2.51 -4.12
N VAL A 14 -4.64 -2.83 -2.84
CA VAL A 14 -5.69 -3.67 -2.23
C VAL A 14 -6.62 -2.75 -1.46
N LEU A 15 -7.88 -2.67 -1.93
CA LEU A 15 -8.92 -1.91 -1.26
C LEU A 15 -9.71 -2.84 -0.34
N ASP A 16 -9.75 -2.50 0.95
CA ASP A 16 -10.58 -3.20 1.92
C ASP A 16 -12.07 -2.84 1.70
N ALA A 17 -12.92 -3.86 1.54
CA ALA A 17 -14.37 -3.72 1.34
C ALA A 17 -15.11 -3.76 2.70
N SER A 18 -14.68 -2.95 3.66
CA SER A 18 -15.38 -2.79 4.93
C SER A 18 -16.56 -1.81 4.80
N ALA A 19 -17.72 -2.21 5.34
CA ALA A 19 -19.06 -1.64 5.14
C ALA A 19 -19.33 -0.32 5.92
N SER A 20 -18.40 0.63 5.90
CA SER A 20 -18.64 1.97 6.45
C SER A 20 -19.21 2.88 5.38
N ILE A 21 -20.52 3.10 5.43
CA ILE A 21 -21.25 4.00 4.53
C ILE A 21 -20.61 5.41 4.61
N GLY A 22 -20.17 5.93 3.46
CA GLY A 22 -19.52 7.24 3.35
C GLY A 22 -17.99 7.21 3.34
N GLU A 23 -17.32 6.11 3.72
CA GLU A 23 -15.85 5.94 3.63
C GLU A 23 -15.39 5.24 2.35
N GLU A 24 -16.29 4.54 1.67
CA GLU A 24 -16.00 3.83 0.42
C GLU A 24 -15.51 4.78 -0.68
N SER A 25 -16.17 5.95 -0.83
CA SER A 25 -15.74 6.99 -1.76
C SER A 25 -14.34 7.52 -1.44
N PHE A 26 -13.98 7.66 -0.16
CA PHE A 26 -12.64 8.16 0.23
C PHE A 26 -11.53 7.18 -0.13
N LYS A 27 -11.74 5.87 0.05
CA LYS A 27 -10.75 4.84 -0.31
C LYS A 27 -10.52 4.83 -1.83
N GLU A 28 -11.60 4.89 -2.60
CA GLU A 28 -11.52 4.98 -4.05
C GLU A 28 -10.87 6.29 -4.51
N ASP A 29 -11.26 7.42 -3.93
CA ASP A 29 -10.73 8.74 -4.31
C ASP A 29 -9.25 8.85 -3.97
N PHE A 30 -8.82 8.28 -2.84
CA PHE A 30 -7.40 8.16 -2.52
C PHE A 30 -6.66 7.30 -3.56
N ALA A 31 -7.19 6.13 -3.91
CA ALA A 31 -6.58 5.27 -4.92
C ALA A 31 -6.48 5.96 -6.28
N LYS A 32 -7.56 6.62 -6.72
CA LYS A 32 -7.60 7.44 -7.95
C LYS A 32 -6.60 8.58 -7.90
N ALA A 33 -6.49 9.29 -6.77
CA ALA A 33 -5.53 10.37 -6.58
C ALA A 33 -4.08 9.88 -6.60
N LEU A 34 -3.82 8.72 -5.98
CA LEU A 34 -2.49 8.10 -5.95
C LEU A 34 -2.07 7.68 -7.35
N ILE A 35 -2.94 6.96 -8.08
CA ILE A 35 -2.69 6.55 -9.47
C ILE A 35 -2.44 7.77 -10.36
N ARG A 36 -3.27 8.83 -10.25
CA ARG A 36 -3.07 10.07 -11.01
C ARG A 36 -1.72 10.71 -10.70
N ARG A 37 -1.34 10.81 -9.42
CA ARG A 37 -0.04 11.38 -9.04
C ARG A 37 1.14 10.55 -9.54
N LEU A 38 1.06 9.21 -9.48
CA LEU A 38 2.09 8.30 -10.00
C LEU A 38 2.22 8.35 -11.54
N ALA A 39 1.10 8.51 -12.25
CA ALA A 39 1.08 8.69 -13.69
C ALA A 39 1.61 10.07 -14.14
N LEU A 40 1.43 11.09 -13.31
CA LEU A 40 2.02 12.42 -13.55
C LEU A 40 3.49 12.49 -13.14
N SER A 41 3.93 11.61 -12.23
CA SER A 41 5.30 11.59 -11.72
C SER A 41 6.21 10.58 -12.44
N SER A 42 5.72 9.79 -13.41
CA SER A 42 6.54 8.86 -14.18
C SER A 42 6.00 8.58 -15.59
N ASP A 43 6.90 8.34 -16.55
CA ASP A 43 6.56 7.84 -17.88
C ASP A 43 6.51 6.29 -17.93
N SER A 44 6.56 5.58 -16.78
CA SER A 44 6.81 4.12 -16.75
C SER A 44 6.04 3.31 -15.69
N VAL A 45 5.17 3.90 -14.89
CA VAL A 45 4.34 3.14 -13.94
C VAL A 45 3.30 2.31 -14.69
N ARG A 46 3.36 0.98 -14.50
CA ARG A 46 2.36 0.03 -15.01
C ARG A 46 1.51 -0.43 -13.85
N VAL A 47 0.23 -0.07 -13.87
CA VAL A 47 -0.77 -0.56 -12.89
C VAL A 47 -1.37 -1.84 -13.45
N SER A 48 -1.22 -2.96 -12.76
CA SER A 48 -1.78 -4.25 -13.16
C SER A 48 -2.50 -4.91 -11.98
N LEU A 49 -3.67 -5.50 -12.25
CA LEU A 49 -4.27 -6.51 -11.39
C LEU A 49 -3.56 -7.83 -11.69
N VAL A 50 -2.49 -8.11 -10.95
CA VAL A 50 -1.56 -9.20 -11.28
C VAL A 50 -2.04 -10.53 -10.69
N ALA A 51 -2.42 -11.46 -11.57
CA ALA A 51 -2.05 -12.86 -11.44
C ALA A 51 -0.95 -13.14 -12.48
N SER A 52 0.33 -12.90 -12.16
CA SER A 52 1.47 -13.27 -13.03
C SER A 52 2.86 -13.11 -12.38
N TYR A 53 3.83 -13.76 -13.04
CA TYR A 53 5.24 -13.97 -12.71
C TYR A 53 6.11 -12.71 -12.78
N SER A 54 6.89 -12.46 -11.72
CA SER A 54 7.84 -11.35 -11.57
C SER A 54 9.28 -11.77 -11.95
N THR A 55 9.94 -10.95 -12.78
CA THR A 55 11.39 -11.03 -13.02
C THR A 55 12.11 -10.28 -11.89
N HIS A 56 13.12 -10.87 -11.25
CA HIS A 56 13.79 -10.41 -10.01
C HIS A 56 14.49 -9.03 -10.06
N GLU A 57 14.25 -8.21 -11.09
CA GLU A 57 14.86 -6.89 -11.30
C GLU A 57 13.92 -5.72 -10.95
N VAL A 58 12.63 -5.98 -10.70
CA VAL A 58 11.62 -4.94 -10.44
C VAL A 58 11.17 -5.00 -8.98
N ARG A 59 11.05 -3.83 -8.34
CA ARG A 59 10.55 -3.72 -6.96
C ARG A 59 9.04 -3.87 -6.96
N GLU A 60 8.53 -4.84 -6.20
CA GLU A 60 7.10 -5.10 -6.05
C GLU A 60 6.58 -4.52 -4.74
N VAL A 61 5.50 -3.74 -4.81
CA VAL A 61 4.89 -3.08 -3.65
C VAL A 61 3.38 -3.38 -3.62
N ALA A 62 2.90 -3.84 -2.47
CA ALA A 62 1.47 -4.01 -2.19
C ALA A 62 1.03 -2.96 -1.16
N ILE A 63 0.07 -2.12 -1.52
CA ILE A 63 -0.51 -1.09 -0.65
C ILE A 63 -1.93 -1.49 -0.25
N PHE A 64 -2.15 -1.70 1.05
CA PHE A 64 -3.46 -1.95 1.62
C PHE A 64 -4.11 -0.63 2.05
N ILE A 65 -5.25 -0.28 1.47
CA ILE A 65 -6.05 0.86 1.89
C ILE A 65 -7.21 0.34 2.73
N THR A 66 -7.17 0.60 4.04
CA THR A 66 -8.13 0.05 5.02
C THR A 66 -8.51 1.09 6.07
N ASN A 67 -9.73 1.03 6.58
CA ASN A 67 -10.17 1.85 7.73
C ASN A 67 -9.83 1.20 9.09
N GLY A 68 -9.27 -0.02 9.09
CA GLY A 68 -8.75 -0.71 10.26
C GLY A 68 -9.53 -1.95 10.68
N PHE A 69 -8.78 -2.90 11.28
CA PHE A 69 -9.13 -4.27 11.68
C PHE A 69 -9.62 -5.19 10.57
N SER A 70 -8.94 -6.34 10.47
CA SER A 70 -9.44 -7.49 9.74
C SER A 70 -10.17 -8.44 10.69
N PHE A 71 -11.33 -8.95 10.25
CA PHE A 71 -12.14 -9.89 11.04
C PHE A 71 -11.48 -11.29 11.21
N ILE A 72 -10.36 -11.53 10.53
CA ILE A 72 -9.64 -12.81 10.56
C ILE A 72 -8.62 -12.92 11.72
N GLY A 73 -8.33 -11.82 12.41
CA GLY A 73 -7.41 -11.76 13.54
C GLY A 73 -5.92 -11.66 13.17
N SER A 74 -5.11 -11.18 14.13
CA SER A 74 -3.68 -10.84 13.97
C SER A 74 -2.83 -12.00 13.43
N ASP A 75 -2.98 -13.22 13.96
CA ASP A 75 -2.20 -14.38 13.53
C ASP A 75 -2.46 -14.74 12.06
N ALA A 76 -3.71 -14.68 11.63
CA ALA A 76 -4.10 -15.00 10.27
C ALA A 76 -3.62 -13.94 9.27
N VAL A 77 -3.58 -12.67 9.69
CA VAL A 77 -2.95 -11.58 8.93
C VAL A 77 -1.46 -11.79 8.84
N LYS A 78 -0.79 -12.14 9.95
CA LYS A 78 0.65 -12.40 9.99
C LYS A 78 1.06 -13.49 9.02
N ILE A 79 0.38 -14.64 9.02
CA ILE A 79 0.71 -15.77 8.15
C ILE A 79 0.64 -15.35 6.67
N ARG A 80 -0.44 -14.66 6.27
CA ARG A 80 -0.62 -14.19 4.88
C ARG A 80 0.38 -13.11 4.49
N ALA A 81 0.62 -12.15 5.38
CA ALA A 81 1.59 -11.08 5.14
C ALA A 81 3.01 -11.66 5.02
N ASP A 82 3.38 -12.64 5.84
CA ASP A 82 4.67 -13.31 5.78
C ASP A 82 4.85 -14.08 4.46
N GLU A 83 3.79 -14.66 3.88
CA GLU A 83 3.85 -15.25 2.54
C GLU A 83 4.14 -14.22 1.45
N ILE A 84 3.51 -13.05 1.51
CA ILE A 84 3.75 -11.94 0.57
C ILE A 84 5.18 -11.42 0.73
N LYS A 85 5.59 -11.09 1.96
CA LYS A 85 6.92 -10.55 2.28
C LYS A 85 8.04 -11.54 1.91
N ARG A 86 7.84 -12.85 2.09
CA ARG A 86 8.82 -13.88 1.68
C ARG A 86 9.06 -13.95 0.18
N ARG A 87 8.14 -13.44 -0.64
CA ARG A 87 8.32 -13.32 -2.10
C ARG A 87 9.10 -12.07 -2.51
N GLY A 88 9.54 -11.26 -1.55
CA GLY A 88 10.24 -9.99 -1.82
C GLY A 88 9.29 -8.81 -2.04
N ILE A 89 7.98 -9.00 -1.89
CA ILE A 89 6.99 -7.95 -2.04
C ILE A 89 6.96 -7.09 -0.77
N GLU A 90 7.12 -5.79 -0.95
CA GLU A 90 7.04 -4.83 0.15
C GLU A 90 5.58 -4.48 0.46
N VAL A 91 5.18 -4.62 1.73
CA VAL A 91 3.80 -4.36 2.15
C VAL A 91 3.71 -3.02 2.89
N MET A 92 2.83 -2.16 2.40
CA MET A 92 2.50 -0.85 2.96
C MET A 92 1.00 -0.76 3.26
N ALA A 93 0.59 0.15 4.12
CA ALA A 93 -0.82 0.43 4.38
C ALA A 93 -1.13 1.92 4.51
N VAL A 94 -2.33 2.28 4.08
CA VAL A 94 -2.94 3.60 4.26
C VAL A 94 -4.20 3.42 5.09
N GLY A 95 -4.28 4.08 6.25
CA GLY A 95 -5.43 3.92 7.13
C GLY A 95 -5.93 5.17 7.83
N ALA A 96 -7.24 5.22 8.08
CA ALA A 96 -7.92 6.37 8.69
C ALA A 96 -7.66 6.51 10.21
N THR A 97 -7.13 5.47 10.86
CA THR A 97 -7.03 5.41 12.32
C THR A 97 -5.64 5.82 12.84
N ASN A 98 -5.60 6.33 14.07
CA ASN A 98 -4.35 6.62 14.80
C ASN A 98 -3.76 5.36 15.48
N ARG A 99 -3.87 4.19 14.85
CA ARG A 99 -3.51 2.88 15.45
C ARG A 99 -2.01 2.57 15.44
N THR A 100 -1.22 3.46 16.02
CA THR A 100 0.17 3.16 16.34
C THR A 100 0.22 2.11 17.46
N GLY A 101 0.84 0.95 17.20
CA GLY A 101 1.00 -0.14 18.17
C GLY A 101 -0.03 -1.27 18.07
N ASP A 102 -0.81 -1.33 17.00
CA ASP A 102 -1.70 -2.45 16.70
C ASP A 102 -0.90 -3.63 16.11
N GLU A 103 -0.92 -4.77 16.80
CA GLU A 103 -0.17 -5.97 16.42
C GLU A 103 -0.54 -6.49 15.03
N GLU A 104 -1.80 -6.38 14.63
CA GLU A 104 -2.25 -6.81 13.30
C GLU A 104 -1.61 -5.94 12.21
N LEU A 105 -1.57 -4.62 12.43
CA LEU A 105 -0.91 -3.68 11.54
C LEU A 105 0.61 -3.93 11.51
N GLU A 106 1.21 -4.20 12.67
CA GLU A 106 2.64 -4.50 12.77
C GLU A 106 3.03 -5.77 12.01
N HIS A 107 2.14 -6.77 11.99
CA HIS A 107 2.31 -8.03 11.28
C HIS A 107 2.09 -7.89 9.77
N LEU A 108 1.16 -7.03 9.35
CA LEU A 108 0.91 -6.76 7.93
C LEU A 108 2.11 -6.07 7.28
N LEU A 109 2.63 -5.02 7.91
CA LEU A 109 3.57 -4.09 7.29
C LEU A 109 5.01 -4.62 7.20
N SER A 110 5.69 -4.23 6.13
CA SER A 110 7.15 -4.30 6.06
C SER A 110 7.78 -3.36 7.09
N LYS A 111 8.99 -3.69 7.55
CA LYS A 111 9.74 -2.88 8.52
C LYS A 111 10.65 -1.88 7.79
N PRO A 112 10.88 -0.68 8.37
CA PRO A 112 10.30 -0.19 9.62
C PRO A 112 8.88 0.36 9.44
N ILE A 113 7.98 0.18 10.43
CA ILE A 113 6.55 0.54 10.31
C ILE A 113 6.33 2.00 9.94
N LYS A 114 7.11 2.92 10.51
CA LYS A 114 7.05 4.37 10.22
C LYS A 114 7.25 4.70 8.74
N ASP A 115 7.87 3.80 7.98
CA ASP A 115 8.14 3.93 6.57
C ASP A 115 7.06 3.27 5.70
N HIS A 116 6.14 2.50 6.29
CA HIS A 116 5.18 1.68 5.55
C HIS A 116 3.72 1.93 5.97
N PHE A 117 3.47 2.78 6.97
CA PHE A 117 2.13 3.21 7.36
C PHE A 117 1.89 4.69 7.07
N PHE A 118 0.80 5.00 6.38
CA PHE A 118 0.37 6.35 6.06
C PHE A 118 -1.06 6.59 6.53
N LYS A 119 -1.37 7.82 6.94
CA LYS A 119 -2.75 8.18 7.28
C LYS A 119 -3.57 8.39 6.01
N LEU A 120 -4.84 8.01 6.04
CA LEU A 120 -5.80 8.27 4.96
C LEU A 120 -6.23 9.75 4.94
N ASN A 121 -5.27 10.66 4.76
CA ASN A 121 -5.48 12.11 4.76
C ASN A 121 -4.93 12.73 3.46
N GLY A 122 -5.46 12.27 2.33
CA GLY A 122 -4.99 12.69 1.00
C GLY A 122 -3.60 12.17 0.64
N VAL A 123 -3.23 12.31 -0.64
CA VAL A 123 -1.93 11.84 -1.16
C VAL A 123 -0.95 13.01 -1.16
N ASP A 124 0.13 12.89 -0.39
CA ASP A 124 1.20 13.88 -0.32
C ASP A 124 2.53 13.33 -0.88
N ASP A 125 3.60 14.12 -0.78
CA ASP A 125 4.91 13.75 -1.33
C ASP A 125 5.64 12.70 -0.46
N SER A 126 5.19 12.49 0.79
CA SER A 126 5.80 11.52 1.70
C SER A 126 5.48 10.08 1.26
N ILE A 127 4.23 9.81 0.88
CA ILE A 127 3.85 8.49 0.36
C ILE A 127 4.47 8.25 -1.03
N LEU A 128 4.50 9.27 -1.89
CA LEU A 128 5.12 9.16 -3.22
C LEU A 128 6.62 8.86 -3.13
N SER A 129 7.36 9.61 -2.31
CA SER A 129 8.80 9.41 -2.14
C SER A 129 9.14 8.03 -1.56
N ARG A 130 8.24 7.46 -0.75
CA ARG A 130 8.43 6.12 -0.22
C ARG A 130 8.17 5.02 -1.25
N ILE A 131 7.12 5.18 -2.05
CA ILE A 131 6.81 4.24 -3.14
C ILE A 131 7.95 4.25 -4.15
N CYS A 132 8.44 5.44 -4.52
CA CYS A 132 9.34 5.67 -5.64
C CYS A 132 10.85 5.64 -5.35
N ARG A 133 11.27 5.08 -4.21
CA ARG A 133 12.69 5.03 -3.83
C ARG A 133 13.57 4.10 -4.68
#